data_AF-A0A2V2B509-F1
#
_entry.id   AF-A0A2V2B509-F1
#
_cell.length_a   1.000
_cell.length_b   1.000
_cell.length_c   1.000
_cell.angle_alpha   90.00
_cell.angle_beta   90.00
_cell.angle_gamma   90.00
#
_symmetry.space_group_name_H-M   'P 1'
#
loop_
_entity.id
_entity.type
_entity.pdbx_description
1 polymer ?
#
loop_
_entity_poly.entity_id
_entity_poly.type
_entity_poly.pdbx_seq_one_letter_code
_entity_poly.pdbx_strand_id
1 'polypeptide(L)'
;MDLSHEGEPFEADATGLPVVDVAGCFPGRRSAADLAAFLVRAGWSSRSSSWEGYEVQSPSARLEIEPSDDGVLLHGQADAGRLDALVAVLSARGLPFSVEFYGEDGALVREVRVGPAELAARAAPADLAVPADLAVPAELAAPADPVSPPVRPRQGLRQRLTDLFTRKG
;
A
#
# COMPACT_ATOMS: atom_id res chain seq x y z
N MET A 1 25.66 -19.28 -0.86
CA MET A 1 26.35 -17.98 -0.93
C MET A 1 26.34 -17.44 0.49
N ASP A 2 27.50 -17.16 1.07
CA ASP A 2 27.60 -16.59 2.42
C ASP A 2 27.17 -15.12 2.36
N LEU A 3 26.10 -14.77 3.08
CA LEU A 3 25.54 -13.40 3.15
C LEU A 3 25.87 -12.73 4.49
N SER A 4 26.81 -13.28 5.24
CA SER A 4 27.16 -12.78 6.58
C SER A 4 27.81 -11.41 6.49
N HIS A 5 27.10 -10.39 6.99
CA HIS A 5 27.67 -9.07 7.28
C HIS A 5 27.50 -8.82 8.77
N GLU A 6 28.58 -8.67 9.51
CA GLU A 6 28.56 -8.31 10.94
C GLU A 6 28.26 -6.82 11.08
N GLY A 7 26.98 -6.46 11.12
CA GLY A 7 26.51 -5.17 11.60
C GLY A 7 26.37 -5.19 13.13
N GLU A 8 26.31 -4.00 13.74
CA GLU A 8 26.11 -3.85 15.20
C GLU A 8 24.86 -4.62 15.67
N PRO A 9 24.95 -5.40 16.76
CA PRO A 9 23.86 -6.24 17.23
C PRO A 9 22.69 -5.40 17.73
N PHE A 10 21.48 -5.93 17.56
CA PHE A 10 20.31 -5.37 18.25
C PHE A 10 20.38 -5.73 19.73
N GLU A 11 20.55 -4.73 20.59
CA GLU A 11 20.48 -4.89 22.04
C GLU A 11 19.26 -4.15 22.58
N ALA A 12 18.19 -4.90 22.88
CA ALA A 12 16.94 -4.37 23.42
C ALA A 12 17.19 -3.45 24.64
N ASP A 13 18.03 -3.93 25.58
CA ASP A 13 18.35 -3.22 26.82
C ASP A 13 19.24 -1.97 26.62
N ALA A 14 20.02 -1.92 25.54
CA ALA A 14 20.92 -0.80 25.27
C ALA A 14 20.18 0.46 24.77
N THR A 15 18.98 0.28 24.19
CA THR A 15 18.17 1.39 23.69
C THR A 15 17.43 2.14 24.80
N GLY A 16 17.15 1.46 25.93
CA GLY A 16 16.32 1.99 27.02
C GLY A 16 14.87 2.32 26.60
N LEU A 17 14.47 1.88 25.41
CA LEU A 17 13.15 2.09 24.83
C LEU A 17 12.32 0.80 24.89
N PRO A 18 10.99 0.90 24.96
CA PRO A 18 10.14 -0.29 24.94
C PRO A 18 10.31 -1.04 23.62
N VAL A 19 10.33 -2.37 23.71
CA VAL A 19 10.41 -3.28 22.56
C VAL A 19 9.01 -3.79 22.24
N VAL A 20 8.73 -4.00 20.97
CA VAL A 20 7.50 -4.65 20.50
C VAL A 20 7.83 -5.92 19.75
N ASP A 21 6.94 -6.90 19.85
CA ASP A 21 6.97 -8.08 18.99
C ASP A 21 6.45 -7.71 17.61
N VAL A 22 7.11 -8.23 16.58
CA VAL A 22 6.82 -8.01 15.18
C VAL A 22 6.31 -9.30 14.58
N ALA A 23 5.21 -9.23 13.83
CA ALA A 23 4.74 -10.33 13.00
C ALA A 23 4.33 -9.79 11.62
N GLY A 24 4.92 -10.32 10.56
CA GLY A 24 4.72 -9.80 9.20
C GLY A 24 4.74 -10.89 8.14
N CYS A 25 4.13 -10.56 7.00
CA CYS A 25 3.96 -11.46 5.87
C CYS A 25 4.19 -10.72 4.55
N PHE A 26 4.97 -11.33 3.66
CA PHE A 26 5.19 -10.91 2.28
C PHE A 26 4.57 -11.95 1.34
N PRO A 27 3.29 -11.77 0.94
CA PRO A 27 2.57 -12.74 0.14
C PRO A 27 3.16 -12.86 -1.28
N GLY A 28 3.09 -14.06 -1.86
CA GLY A 28 3.48 -14.32 -3.26
C GLY A 28 4.99 -14.26 -3.51
N ARG A 29 5.79 -14.05 -2.47
CA ARG A 29 7.25 -14.03 -2.55
C ARG A 29 7.81 -15.44 -2.42
N ARG A 30 8.79 -15.81 -3.24
CA ARG A 30 9.30 -17.20 -3.32
C ARG A 30 10.59 -17.47 -2.53
N SER A 31 11.20 -16.47 -1.88
CA SER A 31 12.53 -16.65 -1.27
C SER A 31 12.75 -15.77 -0.04
N ALA A 32 13.00 -16.43 1.10
CA ALA A 32 13.51 -15.83 2.33
C ALA A 32 14.88 -15.17 2.11
N ALA A 33 15.75 -15.81 1.32
CA ALA A 33 17.08 -15.30 0.98
C ALA A 33 17.01 -13.94 0.26
N ASP A 34 16.03 -13.76 -0.62
CA ASP A 34 15.85 -12.48 -1.30
C ASP A 34 15.45 -11.36 -0.33
N LEU A 35 14.68 -11.69 0.72
CA LEU A 35 14.26 -10.71 1.73
C LEU A 35 15.42 -10.35 2.64
N ALA A 36 16.19 -11.35 3.07
CA ALA A 36 17.43 -11.13 3.81
C ALA A 36 18.40 -10.25 3.00
N ALA A 37 18.66 -10.60 1.74
CA ALA A 37 19.56 -9.83 0.87
C ALA A 37 19.06 -8.40 0.62
N PHE A 38 17.75 -8.16 0.62
CA PHE A 38 17.19 -6.82 0.54
C PHE A 38 17.49 -5.99 1.78
N LEU A 39 17.31 -6.56 2.97
CA LEU A 39 17.60 -5.89 4.23
C LEU A 39 19.10 -5.63 4.40
N VAL A 40 19.95 -6.56 3.95
CA VAL A 40 21.41 -6.35 3.91
C VAL A 40 21.78 -5.13 3.04
N ARG A 41 21.16 -4.97 1.86
CA ARG A 41 21.35 -3.77 1.04
C ARG A 41 20.84 -2.49 1.70
N ALA A 42 19.92 -2.59 2.67
CA ALA A 42 19.46 -1.49 3.50
C ALA A 42 20.33 -1.25 4.75
N GLY A 43 21.47 -1.96 4.88
CA GLY A 43 22.42 -1.78 5.98
C GLY A 43 22.20 -2.72 7.18
N TRP A 44 21.38 -3.76 7.03
CA TRP A 44 21.17 -4.75 8.09
C TRP A 44 22.25 -5.84 8.03
N SER A 45 22.51 -6.48 9.17
CA SER A 45 23.25 -7.74 9.21
C SER A 45 22.31 -8.90 8.88
N SER A 46 22.88 -10.00 8.41
CA SER A 46 22.15 -11.25 8.23
C SER A 46 23.03 -12.44 8.57
N ARG A 47 22.42 -13.49 9.12
CA ARG A 47 23.01 -14.82 9.26
C ARG A 47 21.98 -15.89 8.96
N SER A 48 22.40 -17.03 8.46
CA SER A 48 21.52 -18.19 8.38
C SER A 48 21.12 -18.64 9.79
N SER A 49 19.81 -18.71 10.05
CA SER A 49 19.26 -19.24 11.30
C SER A 49 18.88 -20.72 11.15
N SER A 50 18.50 -21.13 9.95
CA SER A 50 18.22 -22.53 9.58
C SER A 50 18.67 -22.79 8.14
N TRP A 51 18.26 -23.91 7.55
CA TRP A 51 18.58 -24.22 6.15
C TRP A 51 17.92 -23.24 5.17
N GLU A 52 16.71 -22.78 5.48
CA GLU A 52 15.94 -21.86 4.62
C GLU A 52 15.59 -20.53 5.31
N GLY A 53 15.87 -20.42 6.61
CA GLY A 53 15.61 -19.24 7.43
C GLY A 53 16.83 -18.35 7.63
N TYR A 54 16.57 -17.07 7.80
CA TYR A 54 17.58 -16.05 8.04
C TYR A 54 17.22 -15.22 9.26
N GLU A 55 18.19 -14.97 10.14
CA GLU A 55 18.07 -13.90 11.11
C GLU A 55 18.71 -12.64 10.50
N VAL A 56 18.07 -11.50 10.70
CA VAL A 56 18.54 -10.18 10.28
C VAL A 56 18.48 -9.22 11.45
N GLN A 57 19.49 -8.36 11.56
CA GLN A 57 19.53 -7.39 12.65
C GLN A 57 19.91 -5.99 12.16
N SER A 58 19.43 -5.01 12.90
CA SER A 58 19.83 -3.62 12.84
C SER A 58 19.84 -3.05 14.26
N PRO A 59 20.39 -1.86 14.50
CA PRO A 59 20.32 -1.22 15.81
C PRO A 59 18.90 -0.99 16.35
N SER A 60 17.86 -1.16 15.53
CA SER A 60 16.46 -0.93 15.88
C SER A 60 15.58 -2.17 15.84
N ALA A 61 16.07 -3.32 15.38
CA ALA A 61 15.27 -4.55 15.32
C ALA A 61 16.13 -5.80 15.10
N ARG A 62 15.63 -6.93 15.62
CA ARG A 62 16.10 -8.28 15.32
C ARG A 62 14.93 -9.10 14.82
N LEU A 63 15.04 -9.60 13.60
CA LEU A 63 13.95 -10.31 12.94
C LEU A 63 14.44 -11.63 12.37
N GLU A 64 13.57 -12.62 12.38
CA GLU A 64 13.70 -13.88 11.68
C GLU A 64 12.84 -13.86 10.41
N ILE A 65 13.38 -14.45 9.36
CA ILE A 65 12.78 -14.57 8.05
C ILE A 65 12.66 -16.04 7.75
N GLU A 66 11.44 -16.50 7.50
CA GLU A 66 11.16 -17.91 7.25
C GLU A 66 10.28 -18.06 6.00
N PRO A 67 10.55 -19.07 5.16
CA PRO A 67 9.62 -19.41 4.09
C PRO A 67 8.29 -19.91 4.66
N SER A 68 7.20 -19.61 3.97
CA SER A 68 5.88 -20.20 4.23
C SER A 68 5.22 -20.61 2.91
N ASP A 69 4.16 -21.40 3.00
CA ASP A 69 3.44 -21.89 1.81
C ASP A 69 2.94 -20.75 0.90
N ASP A 70 2.53 -19.63 1.52
CA ASP A 70 1.93 -18.48 0.83
C ASP A 70 2.91 -17.30 0.63
N GLY A 71 4.17 -17.43 1.05
CA GLY A 71 5.16 -16.38 0.88
C GLY A 71 6.37 -16.47 1.80
N VAL A 72 6.65 -15.36 2.47
CA VAL A 72 7.74 -15.23 3.44
C VAL A 72 7.21 -14.55 4.69
N LEU A 73 7.47 -15.17 5.84
CA LEU A 73 7.17 -14.62 7.16
C LEU A 73 8.36 -13.82 7.68
N LEU A 74 8.05 -12.79 8.45
CA LEU A 74 8.99 -11.94 9.16
C LEU A 74 8.50 -11.82 10.60
N HIS A 75 9.27 -12.27 11.58
CA HIS A 75 8.87 -12.12 13.00
C HIS A 75 10.07 -11.77 13.88
N GLY A 76 9.84 -11.31 15.11
CA GLY A 76 10.91 -10.98 16.05
C GLY A 76 10.60 -9.73 16.84
N GLN A 77 11.60 -8.88 17.06
CA GLN A 77 11.51 -7.74 17.97
C GLN A 77 12.01 -6.45 17.33
N ALA A 78 11.38 -5.33 17.68
CA ALA A 78 11.78 -4.00 17.24
C ALA A 78 11.64 -2.94 18.34
N ASP A 79 12.46 -1.90 18.26
CA ASP A 79 12.35 -0.69 19.06
C ASP A 79 11.04 0.05 18.71
N ALA A 80 10.15 0.20 19.70
CA ALA A 80 8.84 0.84 19.53
C ALA A 80 8.94 2.31 19.11
N GLY A 81 10.05 2.99 19.41
CA GLY A 81 10.32 4.36 18.98
C GLY A 81 10.74 4.47 17.51
N ARG A 82 11.00 3.36 16.82
CA ARG A 82 11.55 3.33 15.45
C ARG A 82 10.71 2.53 14.45
N LEU A 83 9.45 2.26 14.77
CA LEU A 83 8.55 1.49 13.89
C LEU A 83 8.37 2.12 12.51
N ASP A 84 8.31 3.45 12.40
CA ASP A 84 8.21 4.13 11.10
C ASP A 84 9.44 3.90 10.22
N ALA A 85 10.64 3.84 10.82
CA ALA A 85 11.87 3.56 10.09
C ALA A 85 11.87 2.11 9.56
N LEU A 86 11.42 1.16 10.39
CA LEU A 86 11.24 -0.23 9.97
C LEU A 86 10.25 -0.34 8.80
N VAL A 87 9.05 0.25 8.95
CA VAL A 87 8.02 0.24 7.91
C VAL A 87 8.51 0.90 6.62
N ALA A 88 9.29 1.99 6.72
CA ALA A 88 9.88 2.65 5.55
C ALA A 88 10.85 1.73 4.79
N VAL A 89 11.72 0.99 5.50
CA VAL A 89 12.63 0.01 4.89
C VAL A 89 11.83 -1.09 4.18
N LEU A 90 10.81 -1.67 4.83
CA LEU A 90 9.98 -2.72 4.22
C LEU A 90 9.22 -2.19 2.98
N SER A 91 8.71 -0.96 3.06
CA SER A 91 7.99 -0.28 1.98
C SER A 91 8.87 0.12 0.80
N ALA A 92 10.17 0.31 1.01
CA ALA A 92 11.11 0.67 -0.06
C ALA A 92 11.30 -0.45 -1.08
N ARG A 93 10.93 -1.69 -0.72
CA ARG A 93 10.98 -2.81 -1.65
C ARG A 93 9.93 -2.73 -2.74
N GLY A 94 8.87 -1.95 -2.53
CA GLY A 94 7.76 -1.85 -3.46
C GLY A 94 7.07 -3.19 -3.69
N LEU A 95 6.84 -3.96 -2.62
CA LEU A 95 6.07 -5.21 -2.65
C LEU A 95 4.94 -5.11 -1.63
N PRO A 96 3.82 -5.81 -1.85
CA PRO A 96 2.77 -5.89 -0.85
C PRO A 96 3.27 -6.63 0.39
N PHE A 97 2.85 -6.16 1.56
CA PHE A 97 3.12 -6.82 2.84
C PHE A 97 2.09 -6.42 3.89
N SER A 98 2.00 -7.23 4.94
CA SER A 98 1.37 -6.86 6.21
C SER A 98 2.40 -6.98 7.33
N VAL A 99 2.34 -6.09 8.31
CA VAL A 99 3.12 -6.18 9.54
C VAL A 99 2.29 -5.67 10.71
N GLU A 100 2.36 -6.40 11.80
CA GLU A 100 1.67 -6.16 13.06
C GLU A 100 2.73 -6.03 14.16
N PHE A 101 2.48 -5.11 15.09
CA PHE A 101 3.35 -4.80 16.22
C PHE A 101 2.56 -5.02 17.51
N TYR A 102 3.12 -5.81 18.43
CA TYR A 102 2.47 -6.17 19.68
C TYR A 102 3.30 -5.67 20.87
N GLY A 103 2.63 -5.08 21.86
CA GLY A 103 3.25 -4.68 23.12
C GLY A 103 3.57 -5.89 24.00
N GLU A 104 4.26 -5.66 25.12
CA GLU A 104 4.67 -6.72 26.06
C GLU A 104 3.47 -7.48 26.67
N ASP A 105 2.30 -6.86 26.71
CA ASP A 105 1.04 -7.46 27.16
C ASP A 105 0.32 -8.26 26.06
N GLY A 106 0.90 -8.34 24.86
CA GLY A 106 0.31 -8.95 23.66
C GLY A 106 -0.75 -8.07 23.00
N ALA A 107 -0.94 -6.82 23.43
CA ALA A 107 -1.88 -5.91 22.77
C ALA A 107 -1.33 -5.43 21.44
N LEU A 108 -2.18 -5.40 20.40
CA LEU A 108 -1.81 -4.84 19.11
C LEU A 108 -1.57 -3.33 19.25
N VAL A 109 -0.32 -2.91 19.06
CA VAL A 109 0.13 -1.51 19.08
C VAL A 109 -0.16 -0.84 17.75
N ARG A 110 0.15 -1.54 16.65
CA ARG A 110 0.00 -1.00 15.30
C ARG A 110 -0.08 -2.12 14.28
N GLU A 111 -0.86 -1.87 13.23
CA GLU A 111 -0.87 -2.68 12.03
C GLU A 111 -0.60 -1.81 10.80
N VAL A 112 0.20 -2.32 9.86
CA VAL A 112 0.43 -1.71 8.55
C VAL A 112 0.21 -2.77 7.47
N ARG A 113 -0.63 -2.45 6.48
CA ARG A 113 -0.83 -3.27 5.28
C ARG A 113 -0.55 -2.41 4.06
N VAL A 114 0.43 -2.80 3.26
CA VAL A 114 0.69 -2.19 1.96
C VAL A 114 0.15 -3.14 0.90
N GLY A 115 -0.94 -2.72 0.26
CA GLY A 115 -1.55 -3.48 -0.82
C GLY A 115 -0.96 -3.15 -2.20
N PRO A 116 -1.23 -3.98 -3.23
CA PRO A 116 -0.81 -3.68 -4.61
C PRO A 116 -1.38 -2.36 -5.13
N ALA A 117 -2.58 -1.96 -4.71
CA ALA A 117 -3.21 -0.69 -5.09
C ALA A 117 -2.49 0.53 -4.48
N GLU A 118 -2.07 0.44 -3.22
CA GLU A 118 -1.32 1.50 -2.54
C GLU A 118 0.08 1.65 -3.13
N LEU A 119 0.71 0.53 -3.48
CA LEU A 119 1.97 0.54 -4.21
C LEU A 119 1.84 1.19 -5.59
N ALA A 120 0.77 0.90 -6.33
CA ALA A 120 0.49 1.52 -7.62
C ALA A 120 0.28 3.04 -7.50
N ALA A 121 -0.42 3.50 -6.45
CA ALA A 121 -0.59 4.92 -6.17
C ALA A 121 0.74 5.64 -5.87
N ARG A 122 1.69 4.97 -5.19
CA ARG A 122 3.05 5.50 -4.93
C ARG A 122 3.96 5.51 -6.15
N ALA A 123 3.72 4.62 -7.12
CA ALA A 123 4.46 4.55 -8.37
C ALA A 123 3.93 5.54 -9.43
N ALA A 124 2.73 6.10 -9.24
CA ALA A 124 2.19 7.13 -10.10
C ALA A 124 3.01 8.43 -9.93
N PRO A 125 3.45 9.08 -11.01
CA PRO A 125 4.10 10.39 -10.90
C PRO A 125 3.12 11.39 -10.29
N ALA A 126 3.59 12.20 -9.34
CA ALA A 126 2.82 13.21 -8.60
C ALA A 126 2.30 14.40 -9.46
N ASP A 127 2.15 14.22 -10.77
CA ASP A 127 2.03 15.30 -11.77
C ASP A 127 0.76 15.19 -12.64
N LEU A 128 -0.37 14.76 -12.05
CA LEU A 128 -1.66 14.79 -12.74
C LEU A 128 -2.88 14.94 -11.81
N ALA A 129 -2.72 15.67 -10.71
CA ALA A 129 -3.85 16.22 -9.97
C ALA A 129 -3.98 17.73 -10.28
N VAL A 130 -4.41 18.07 -11.49
CA VAL A 130 -5.01 19.39 -11.73
C VAL A 130 -6.47 19.28 -11.28
N PRO A 131 -6.91 19.98 -10.22
CA PRO A 131 -8.34 20.04 -9.91
C PRO A 131 -9.04 20.80 -11.03
N ALA A 132 -9.95 20.12 -11.73
CA ALA A 132 -10.85 20.73 -12.69
C ALA A 132 -11.94 21.52 -11.94
N ASP A 133 -11.58 22.63 -11.31
CA ASP A 133 -12.55 23.49 -10.63
C ASP A 133 -12.11 24.96 -10.60
N LEU A 134 -11.93 25.55 -11.78
CA LEU A 134 -11.84 27.01 -11.97
C LEU A 134 -12.42 27.39 -13.34
N ALA A 135 -13.74 27.31 -13.47
CA ALA A 135 -14.46 28.00 -14.54
C ALA A 135 -15.84 28.47 -14.06
N VAL A 136 -15.85 29.44 -13.16
CA VAL A 136 -16.93 30.44 -13.10
C VAL A 136 -16.27 31.80 -12.89
N PRO A 137 -16.63 32.80 -13.71
CA PRO A 137 -17.34 33.91 -13.08
C PRO A 137 -18.65 34.22 -13.81
N ALA A 138 -19.67 34.45 -12.98
CA ALA A 138 -20.94 35.06 -13.32
C ALA A 138 -20.80 36.59 -13.35
N GLU A 139 -21.38 37.25 -14.36
CA GLU A 139 -21.88 38.64 -14.39
C GLU A 139 -22.36 38.93 -15.83
N LEU A 140 -23.36 39.74 -16.19
CA LEU A 140 -24.36 40.60 -15.55
C LEU A 140 -25.40 40.91 -16.67
N ALA A 141 -26.63 41.30 -16.31
CA ALA A 141 -27.84 41.27 -17.14
C ALA A 141 -28.05 42.39 -18.21
N ALA A 142 -28.70 41.99 -19.34
CA ALA A 142 -29.84 42.61 -20.09
C ALA A 142 -29.69 44.00 -20.80
N PRO A 143 -30.54 44.41 -21.80
CA PRO A 143 -31.92 43.97 -22.10
C PRO A 143 -32.38 43.77 -23.59
N ALA A 144 -33.66 43.37 -23.70
CA ALA A 144 -34.63 43.17 -24.81
C ALA A 144 -34.43 43.94 -26.16
N ASP A 145 -34.87 43.44 -27.33
CA ASP A 145 -36.29 43.30 -27.76
C ASP A 145 -36.51 42.32 -28.95
N PRO A 146 -37.77 41.95 -29.29
CA PRO A 146 -38.13 40.68 -29.93
C PRO A 146 -38.45 40.80 -31.43
N VAL A 147 -38.22 39.73 -32.19
CA VAL A 147 -38.96 39.48 -33.45
C VAL A 147 -39.23 37.98 -33.60
N SER A 148 -40.50 37.64 -33.81
CA SER A 148 -41.02 36.32 -34.18
C SER A 148 -42.14 36.53 -35.21
N PRO A 149 -42.57 35.54 -36.01
CA PRO A 149 -41.84 34.72 -37.00
C PRO A 149 -42.59 34.75 -38.37
N PRO A 150 -42.41 33.77 -39.28
CA PRO A 150 -43.63 33.16 -39.79
C PRO A 150 -43.68 31.64 -39.66
N VAL A 151 -44.87 31.22 -39.23
CA VAL A 151 -45.46 29.89 -39.18
C VAL A 151 -45.53 29.24 -40.56
N ARG A 152 -45.30 27.92 -40.65
CA ARG A 152 -46.01 26.97 -41.56
C ARG A 152 -45.82 25.51 -41.08
N PRO A 153 -46.67 24.55 -41.49
CA PRO A 153 -47.52 23.85 -40.54
C PRO A 153 -47.24 22.34 -40.35
N ARG A 154 -47.66 21.86 -39.18
CA ARG A 154 -48.24 20.55 -38.82
C ARG A 154 -48.15 19.40 -39.84
N GLN A 155 -47.35 18.39 -39.48
CA GLN A 155 -47.70 16.96 -39.52
C GLN A 155 -47.04 16.32 -38.29
N GLY A 156 -47.62 15.42 -37.50
CA GLY A 156 -48.88 14.72 -37.50
C GLY A 156 -48.73 13.75 -36.33
N LEU A 157 -49.37 14.06 -35.20
CA LEU A 157 -49.42 13.17 -34.04
C LEU A 157 -50.18 11.89 -34.45
N ARG A 158 -49.69 10.76 -33.92
CA ARG A 158 -50.29 9.41 -33.94
C ARG A 158 -49.79 8.51 -35.07
N GLN A 159 -48.94 7.55 -34.70
CA GLN A 159 -49.35 6.14 -34.69
C GLN A 159 -48.39 5.24 -33.88
N ARG A 160 -48.95 4.59 -32.84
CA ARG A 160 -48.71 3.21 -32.36
C ARG A 160 -47.30 2.93 -31.78
N LEU A 161 -47.07 2.65 -30.50
CA LEU A 161 -47.86 1.96 -29.45
C LEU A 161 -48.32 0.54 -29.86
N THR A 162 -47.39 -0.29 -30.34
CA THR A 162 -47.38 -1.77 -30.35
C THR A 162 -45.95 -2.15 -30.76
N ASP A 163 -45.03 -2.52 -29.89
CA ASP A 163 -44.74 -3.93 -29.57
C ASP A 163 -43.86 -4.06 -28.30
N LEU A 164 -44.39 -3.59 -27.16
CA LEU A 164 -44.17 -4.35 -25.93
C LEU A 164 -45.00 -5.64 -26.10
N PHE A 165 -44.38 -6.81 -25.92
CA PHE A 165 -44.96 -8.18 -25.99
C PHE A 165 -44.77 -9.02 -27.27
N THR A 166 -43.53 -9.39 -27.57
CA THR A 166 -43.24 -10.73 -28.14
C THR A 166 -41.90 -11.23 -27.56
N ARG A 167 -41.98 -11.94 -26.43
CA ARG A 167 -41.69 -13.39 -26.33
C ARG A 167 -40.19 -13.69 -26.53
N LYS A 168 -39.44 -13.88 -25.44
CA LYS A 168 -39.08 -15.22 -24.94
C LYS A 168 -38.77 -16.19 -26.09
N GLY A 169 -37.50 -16.25 -26.46
CA GLY A 169 -36.86 -17.40 -27.09
C GLY A 169 -35.65 -17.71 -26.23
#